data_AF-A0A3A6IFP7-F1
#
_entry.id   AF-A0A3A6IFP7-F1
#
_cell.length_a   1.000
_cell.length_b   1.000
_cell.length_c   1.000
_cell.angle_alpha   90.00
_cell.angle_beta   90.00
_cell.angle_gamma   90.00
#
_symmetry.space_group_name_H-M   'P 1'
#
loop_
_entity.id
_entity.type
_entity.pdbx_description
1 polymer ?
#
loop_
_entity_poly.entity_id
_entity_poly.type
_entity_poly.pdbx_seq_one_letter_code
_entity_poly.pdbx_strand_id
1 'polypeptide(L)'
;MFWRIRGDPALKGELCLHSKAAGRRREISLLYRFEPKGGTASLKHMFRHGIITKADFLLIAGVLIAASVIIAVRTAGRTEEGWVVVSRNGVEEERLSLKEDTRLLLRDEEGNENLLVIEEESVWIEEANCPDGLCVRQGHISHSGDSIICLPHKLVVTIEGTEKNTSGPDAMVN
;
A
#
# COMPACT_ATOMS: atom_id res chain seq x y z
N MET A 1 38.02 -27.21 -29.81
CA MET A 1 36.82 -27.96 -29.38
C MET A 1 35.65 -26.98 -29.36
N PHE A 2 35.23 -26.48 -30.53
CA PHE A 2 34.14 -27.00 -31.38
C PHE A 2 32.76 -27.01 -30.68
N TRP A 3 32.12 -25.83 -30.62
CA TRP A 3 30.67 -25.72 -30.52
C TRP A 3 30.11 -25.64 -31.95
N ARG A 4 29.36 -26.67 -32.37
CA ARG A 4 28.72 -26.76 -33.68
C ARG A 4 27.24 -26.44 -33.52
N ILE A 5 26.88 -25.17 -33.69
CA ILE A 5 25.48 -24.74 -33.86
C ILE A 5 25.07 -25.10 -35.29
N ARG A 6 24.05 -25.95 -35.39
CA ARG A 6 23.37 -26.32 -36.63
C ARG A 6 22.52 -25.12 -37.05
N GLY A 7 22.88 -24.48 -38.15
CA GLY A 7 22.20 -23.31 -38.68
C GLY A 7 20.87 -23.66 -39.36
N ASP A 8 19.92 -22.73 -39.25
CA ASP A 8 18.76 -22.65 -40.14
C ASP A 8 19.08 -21.72 -41.33
N PRO A 9 18.73 -22.12 -42.56
CA PRO A 9 19.20 -21.48 -43.79
C PRO A 9 18.21 -20.42 -44.29
N ALA A 10 18.12 -19.24 -43.66
CA ALA A 10 17.22 -18.20 -44.19
C ALA A 10 17.62 -16.74 -43.90
N LEU A 11 18.83 -16.47 -43.40
CA LEU A 11 19.29 -15.11 -43.19
C LEU A 11 20.43 -14.79 -44.16
N LYS A 12 20.05 -14.48 -45.41
CA LYS A 12 20.90 -13.76 -46.35
C LYS A 12 20.99 -12.31 -45.89
N GLY A 13 22.14 -11.94 -45.34
CA GLY A 13 22.52 -10.54 -45.12
C GLY A 13 24.02 -10.42 -45.25
N GLU A 14 24.49 -9.82 -46.34
CA GLU A 14 25.90 -9.51 -46.57
C GLU A 14 26.44 -8.55 -45.51
N LEU A 15 27.45 -8.98 -44.77
CA LEU A 15 28.17 -8.17 -43.80
C LEU A 15 29.38 -7.53 -44.50
N CYS A 16 29.17 -6.38 -45.15
CA CYS A 16 30.28 -5.53 -45.58
C CYS A 16 30.75 -4.67 -44.40
N LEU A 17 31.75 -5.17 -43.67
CA LEU A 17 32.53 -4.39 -42.72
C LEU A 17 33.47 -3.47 -43.47
N HIS A 18 33.09 -2.20 -43.62
CA HIS A 18 34.07 -1.13 -43.83
C HIS A 18 34.25 -0.34 -42.54
N SER A 19 35.36 -0.64 -41.87
CA SER A 19 35.98 0.22 -40.88
C SER A 19 36.47 1.50 -41.56
N LYS A 20 36.02 2.66 -41.07
CA LYS A 20 36.89 3.83 -41.00
C LYS A 20 36.45 4.78 -39.90
N ALA A 21 37.43 5.04 -39.04
CA ALA A 21 37.41 5.99 -37.94
C ALA A 21 37.19 7.44 -38.42
N ALA A 22 36.55 8.24 -37.57
CA ALA A 22 37.04 9.55 -37.13
C ALA A 22 36.02 10.17 -36.17
N GLY A 23 36.53 10.69 -35.07
CA GLY A 23 35.74 11.23 -33.98
C GLY A 23 34.94 12.48 -34.35
N ARG A 24 34.00 12.83 -33.47
CA ARG A 24 33.79 14.15 -32.85
C ARG A 24 32.38 14.21 -32.29
N ARG A 25 32.30 14.36 -30.96
CA ARG A 25 31.34 15.18 -30.20
C ARG A 25 29.88 15.17 -30.68
N ARG A 26 28.97 14.64 -29.85
CA ARG A 26 27.77 15.31 -29.29
C ARG A 26 26.76 14.28 -28.80
N GLU A 27 26.22 14.56 -27.62
CA GLU A 27 24.92 14.14 -27.07
C GLU A 27 24.30 12.86 -27.64
N ILE A 28 24.35 11.78 -26.86
CA ILE A 28 23.40 10.69 -26.98
C ILE A 28 22.11 11.19 -26.33
N SER A 29 21.41 12.09 -27.02
CA SER A 29 19.98 12.25 -26.88
C SER A 29 19.40 10.93 -27.40
N LEU A 30 19.06 10.06 -26.46
CA LEU A 30 18.36 8.80 -26.71
C LEU A 30 16.93 9.16 -27.14
N LEU A 31 16.80 9.69 -28.36
CA LEU A 31 15.53 9.87 -29.04
C LEU A 31 15.04 8.46 -29.41
N TYR A 32 14.49 7.76 -28.42
CA TYR A 32 13.51 6.72 -28.67
C TYR A 32 12.30 7.41 -29.30
N ARG A 33 12.37 7.60 -30.62
CA ARG A 33 11.21 7.89 -31.45
C ARG A 33 10.39 6.60 -31.47
N PHE A 34 9.53 6.47 -30.48
CA PHE A 34 8.42 5.54 -30.48
C PHE A 34 7.52 5.98 -31.64
N GLU A 35 7.71 5.38 -32.81
CA GLU A 35 6.75 5.49 -33.92
C GLU A 35 5.49 4.75 -33.48
N PRO A 36 4.39 5.44 -33.12
CA PRO A 36 3.13 4.75 -32.95
C PRO A 36 2.73 4.32 -34.36
N LYS A 37 2.86 3.03 -34.67
CA LYS A 37 2.18 2.47 -35.85
C LYS A 37 0.69 2.49 -35.57
N GLY A 38 0.10 3.67 -35.76
CA GLY A 38 -1.29 3.90 -36.08
C GLY A 38 -1.56 3.26 -37.43
N GLY A 39 -1.74 1.94 -37.41
CA GLY A 39 -2.37 1.20 -38.48
C GLY A 39 -3.88 1.25 -38.27
N THR A 40 -4.52 2.32 -38.75
CA THR A 40 -5.97 2.41 -38.98
C THR A 40 -6.38 1.48 -40.13
N ALA A 41 -6.06 0.19 -40.01
CA ALA A 41 -6.36 -0.81 -41.03
C ALA A 41 -6.33 -2.23 -40.45
N SER A 42 -6.84 -2.44 -39.23
CA SER A 42 -7.27 -3.79 -38.80
C SER A 42 -8.21 -3.77 -37.59
N LEU A 43 -9.01 -2.71 -37.42
CA LEU A 43 -9.96 -2.62 -36.30
C LEU A 43 -11.30 -3.33 -36.60
N LYS A 44 -11.36 -4.16 -37.64
CA LYS A 44 -12.59 -4.88 -38.04
C LYS A 44 -12.43 -6.38 -38.20
N HIS A 45 -11.25 -6.93 -37.89
CA HIS A 45 -10.95 -8.33 -38.22
C HIS A 45 -10.22 -9.13 -37.13
N MET A 46 -10.51 -8.82 -35.87
CA MET A 46 -10.28 -9.74 -34.75
C MET A 46 -11.55 -9.94 -33.89
N PHE A 47 -12.72 -9.67 -34.49
CA PHE A 47 -14.05 -9.98 -33.93
C PHE A 47 -14.86 -10.77 -34.96
N ARG A 48 -14.38 -11.97 -35.31
CA ARG A 48 -15.08 -12.93 -36.19
C ARG A 48 -14.34 -14.27 -36.10
N HIS A 49 -14.81 -15.37 -35.54
CA HIS A 49 -16.12 -15.82 -35.11
C HIS A 49 -15.96 -16.64 -33.82
N GLY A 50 -16.79 -16.35 -32.83
CA GLY A 50 -17.35 -17.35 -31.94
C GLY A 50 -18.73 -16.79 -31.65
N ILE A 51 -19.78 -17.48 -32.07
CA ILE A 51 -21.16 -17.06 -31.88
C ILE A 51 -21.29 -16.83 -30.37
N ILE A 52 -21.30 -15.58 -29.88
CA ILE A 52 -21.75 -15.32 -28.51
C ILE A 52 -23.23 -15.65 -28.58
N THR A 53 -23.51 -16.91 -28.30
CA THR A 53 -24.88 -17.36 -28.21
C THR A 53 -25.50 -16.61 -27.04
N LYS A 54 -26.82 -16.46 -27.06
CA LYS A 54 -27.53 -15.89 -25.89
C LYS A 54 -27.15 -16.64 -24.59
N ALA A 55 -26.74 -17.90 -24.72
CA ALA A 55 -26.17 -18.72 -23.66
C ALA A 55 -24.80 -18.24 -23.18
N ASP A 56 -23.85 -17.92 -24.06
CA ASP A 56 -22.52 -17.39 -23.65
C ASP A 56 -22.64 -16.05 -22.91
N PHE A 57 -23.55 -15.18 -23.34
CA PHE A 57 -23.85 -13.93 -22.63
C PHE A 57 -24.44 -14.20 -21.24
N LEU A 58 -25.34 -15.19 -21.12
CA LEU A 58 -25.91 -15.65 -19.86
C LEU A 58 -24.84 -16.25 -18.92
N LEU A 59 -23.88 -17.00 -19.46
CA LEU A 59 -22.77 -17.55 -18.70
C LEU A 59 -21.85 -16.46 -18.16
N ILE A 60 -21.46 -15.49 -19.00
CA ILE A 60 -20.62 -14.38 -18.57
C ILE A 60 -21.33 -13.55 -17.49
N ALA A 61 -22.62 -13.24 -17.68
CA ALA A 61 -23.41 -12.52 -16.69
C ALA A 61 -23.49 -13.30 -15.37
N GLY A 62 -23.72 -14.61 -15.41
CA GLY A 62 -23.75 -15.47 -14.23
C GLY A 62 -22.43 -15.50 -13.48
N VAL A 63 -21.29 -15.60 -14.19
CA VAL A 63 -19.95 -15.58 -13.59
C VAL A 63 -19.66 -14.22 -12.94
N LEU A 64 -20.02 -13.11 -13.58
CA LEU A 64 -19.84 -11.78 -13.01
C LEU A 64 -20.68 -11.56 -11.75
N ILE A 65 -21.94 -12.04 -11.75
CA ILE A 65 -22.80 -11.99 -10.57
C ILE A 65 -22.24 -12.88 -9.46
N ALA A 66 -21.78 -14.09 -9.78
CA ALA A 66 -21.16 -14.97 -8.78
C ALA A 66 -19.89 -14.34 -8.19
N ALA A 67 -19.03 -13.75 -9.02
CA ALA A 67 -17.82 -13.07 -8.58
C ALA A 67 -18.15 -11.84 -7.70
N SER A 68 -19.14 -11.04 -8.08
CA SER A 68 -19.55 -9.87 -7.28
C SER A 68 -20.16 -10.28 -5.95
N VAL A 69 -20.97 -11.34 -5.91
CA VAL A 69 -21.51 -11.90 -4.66
C VAL A 69 -20.40 -12.44 -3.77
N ILE A 70 -19.44 -13.18 -4.34
CA ILE A 70 -18.29 -13.70 -3.57
C ILE A 70 -17.48 -12.54 -2.98
N ILE A 71 -17.19 -11.50 -3.76
CA ILE A 71 -16.46 -10.34 -3.28
C ILE A 71 -17.26 -9.63 -2.18
N ALA A 72 -18.55 -9.36 -2.41
CA ALA A 72 -19.41 -8.69 -1.44
C ALA A 72 -19.50 -9.47 -0.12
N VAL A 73 -19.65 -10.79 -0.16
CA VAL A 73 -19.67 -11.65 1.04
C VAL A 73 -18.30 -11.64 1.74
N ARG A 74 -17.20 -11.60 0.98
CA ARG A 74 -15.84 -11.54 1.54
C ARG A 74 -15.50 -10.17 2.15
N THR A 75 -16.13 -9.09 1.71
CA THR A 75 -15.86 -7.74 2.20
C THR A 75 -16.86 -7.26 3.24
N ALA A 76 -18.12 -7.73 3.22
CA ALA A 76 -19.17 -7.28 4.13
C ALA A 76 -18.93 -7.66 5.60
N GLY A 77 -18.09 -8.67 5.87
CA GLY A 77 -17.73 -9.09 7.24
C GLY A 77 -16.38 -8.57 7.73
N ARG A 78 -15.68 -7.71 6.95
CA ARG A 78 -14.44 -7.09 7.41
C ARG A 78 -14.78 -5.85 8.22
N THR A 79 -15.19 -6.07 9.47
CA THR A 79 -15.03 -5.04 10.48
C THR A 79 -13.53 -4.90 10.69
N GLU A 80 -12.94 -3.81 10.19
CA GLU A 80 -11.58 -3.47 10.61
C GLU A 80 -11.65 -3.23 12.12
N GLU A 81 -11.12 -4.19 12.87
CA GLU A 81 -10.96 -4.05 14.31
C GLU A 81 -9.69 -3.24 14.50
N GLY A 82 -9.88 -1.92 14.60
CA GLY A 82 -8.87 -0.99 15.06
C GLY A 82 -8.87 -1.00 16.59
N TRP A 83 -7.69 -1.16 17.16
CA TRP A 83 -7.45 -1.12 18.59
C TRP A 83 -6.62 0.10 18.93
N VAL A 84 -6.93 0.75 20.04
CA VAL A 84 -6.13 1.82 20.61
C VAL A 84 -5.41 1.22 21.80
N VAL A 85 -4.09 1.07 21.67
CA VAL A 85 -3.22 0.53 22.72
C VAL A 85 -2.61 1.69 23.47
N VAL A 86 -2.83 1.72 24.78
CA VAL A 86 -2.27 2.72 25.68
C VAL A 86 -1.17 2.05 26.48
N SER A 87 0.05 2.55 26.33
CA SER A 87 1.22 2.05 27.02
C SER A 87 1.90 3.15 27.84
N ARG A 88 2.28 2.83 29.06
CA ARG A 88 3.05 3.71 29.94
C ARG A 88 4.34 3.03 30.35
N ASN A 89 5.46 3.74 30.27
CA ASN A 89 6.79 3.15 30.52
C ASN A 89 7.08 1.90 29.64
N GLY A 90 6.44 1.78 28.48
CA GLY A 90 6.56 0.60 27.61
C GLY A 90 5.76 -0.63 28.05
N VAL A 91 4.89 -0.50 29.07
CA VAL A 91 3.95 -1.55 29.49
C VAL A 91 2.55 -1.17 29.03
N GLU A 92 1.83 -2.07 28.37
CA GLU A 92 0.43 -1.89 27.99
C GLU A 92 -0.45 -1.87 29.24
N GLU A 93 -1.13 -0.73 29.46
CA GLU A 93 -2.06 -0.55 30.59
C GLU A 93 -3.49 -0.83 30.16
N GLU A 94 -3.88 -0.37 28.96
CA GLU A 94 -5.26 -0.40 28.47
C GLU A 94 -5.31 -0.67 26.97
N ARG A 95 -6.38 -1.34 26.53
CA ARG A 95 -6.68 -1.61 25.13
C ARG A 95 -8.14 -1.30 24.84
N LEU A 96 -8.38 -0.28 24.03
CA LEU A 96 -9.71 0.22 23.72
C LEU A 96 -10.07 -0.06 22.25
N SER A 97 -11.36 -0.24 21.98
CA SER A 97 -11.85 -0.38 20.60
C SER A 97 -11.92 0.98 19.93
N LEU A 98 -11.36 1.14 18.72
CA LEU A 98 -11.44 2.39 17.96
C LEU A 98 -12.88 2.73 17.53
N LYS A 99 -13.79 1.75 17.54
CA LYS A 99 -15.19 1.90 17.14
C LYS A 99 -16.11 2.42 18.23
N GLU A 100 -15.66 2.36 19.48
CA GLU A 100 -16.47 2.74 20.62
C GLU A 100 -16.02 4.10 21.14
N ASP A 101 -16.92 5.08 21.05
CA ASP A 101 -16.66 6.41 21.56
C ASP A 101 -16.39 6.35 23.07
N THR A 102 -15.19 6.73 23.49
CA THR A 102 -14.69 6.58 24.86
C THR A 102 -13.87 7.79 25.27
N ARG A 103 -14.09 8.25 26.50
CA ARG A 103 -13.26 9.28 27.14
C ARG A 103 -12.63 8.69 28.39
N LEU A 104 -11.31 8.61 28.42
CA LEU A 104 -10.56 7.99 29.51
C LEU A 104 -9.55 8.98 30.10
N LEU A 105 -9.68 9.25 31.41
CA LEU A 105 -8.70 10.03 32.14
C LEU A 105 -7.59 9.09 32.65
N LEU A 106 -6.42 9.19 32.03
CA LEU A 106 -5.24 8.43 32.39
C LEU A 106 -4.45 9.21 33.45
N ARG A 107 -4.55 8.78 34.72
CA ARG A 107 -3.82 9.37 35.86
C ARG A 107 -2.80 8.39 36.40
N ASP A 108 -1.59 8.86 36.68
CA ASP A 108 -0.54 8.06 37.34
C ASP A 108 -0.36 8.42 38.84
N GLU A 109 0.49 7.66 39.52
CA GLU A 109 0.82 7.90 40.93
C GLU A 109 1.64 9.17 41.15
N GLU A 110 2.30 9.70 40.11
CA GLU A 110 3.09 10.92 40.15
C GLU A 110 2.22 12.19 40.00
N GLY A 111 0.92 12.03 39.73
CA GLY A 111 -0.03 13.11 39.53
C GLY A 111 -0.08 13.65 38.10
N ASN A 112 0.52 12.94 37.14
CA ASN A 112 0.38 13.27 35.72
C ASN A 112 -0.97 12.80 35.19
N GLU A 113 -1.54 13.59 34.30
CA GLU A 113 -2.89 13.40 33.76
C GLU A 113 -2.89 13.60 32.25
N ASN A 114 -3.56 12.69 31.54
CA ASN A 114 -3.86 12.80 30.12
C ASN A 114 -5.31 12.38 29.89
N LEU A 115 -6.13 13.26 29.32
CA LEU A 115 -7.48 12.96 28.91
C LEU A 115 -7.46 12.44 27.46
N LEU A 116 -7.59 11.12 27.32
CA LEU A 116 -7.70 10.44 26.04
C LEU A 116 -9.15 10.46 25.57
N VAL A 117 -9.37 10.84 24.32
CA VAL A 117 -10.68 10.83 23.68
C VAL A 117 -10.60 10.00 22.40
N ILE A 118 -11.54 9.07 22.28
CA ILE A 118 -11.80 8.26 21.10
C ILE A 118 -13.21 8.62 20.65
N GLU A 119 -13.35 9.26 19.50
CA GLU A 119 -14.65 9.57 18.88
C GLU A 119 -14.48 9.55 17.35
N GLU A 120 -15.52 9.12 16.63
CA GLU A 120 -15.52 9.11 15.15
C GLU A 120 -14.31 8.35 14.54
N GLU A 121 -13.96 7.19 15.13
CA GLU A 121 -12.79 6.39 14.74
C GLU A 121 -11.45 7.16 14.76
N SER A 122 -11.40 8.25 15.53
CA SER A 122 -10.23 9.10 15.72
C SER A 122 -9.85 9.18 17.19
N VAL A 123 -8.57 9.33 17.47
CA VAL A 123 -7.99 9.34 18.82
C VAL A 123 -7.17 10.61 19.01
N TRP A 124 -7.35 11.29 20.13
CA TRP A 124 -6.53 12.44 20.51
C TRP A 124 -6.44 12.63 22.02
N ILE A 125 -5.50 13.46 22.44
CA ILE A 125 -5.42 13.92 23.84
C ILE A 125 -6.08 15.30 23.91
N GLU A 126 -7.22 15.39 24.59
CA GLU A 126 -7.98 16.64 24.76
C GLU A 126 -7.28 17.57 25.76
N GLU A 127 -6.79 17.02 26.86
CA GLU A 127 -6.11 17.77 27.92
C GLU A 127 -4.94 16.97 28.52
N ALA A 128 -3.87 17.67 28.89
CA ALA A 128 -2.73 17.08 29.58
C ALA A 128 -2.03 18.12 30.46
N ASN A 129 -1.53 17.70 31.63
CA ASN A 129 -0.76 18.56 32.53
C ASN A 129 0.76 18.57 32.22
N CYS A 130 1.18 18.05 31.06
CA CYS A 130 2.57 18.04 30.64
C CYS A 130 3.07 19.45 30.26
N PRO A 131 4.34 19.79 30.56
CA PRO A 131 4.89 21.12 30.29
C PRO A 131 5.11 21.42 28.80
N ASP A 132 5.31 20.38 27.99
CA ASP A 132 5.58 20.55 26.56
C ASP A 132 4.31 20.67 25.72
N GLY A 133 3.17 20.12 26.16
CA GLY A 133 1.90 20.09 25.44
C GLY A 133 1.96 19.47 24.04
N LEU A 134 2.96 18.63 23.75
CA LEU A 134 3.16 18.08 22.40
C LEU A 134 2.02 17.14 21.98
N CYS A 135 1.57 16.28 22.90
CA CYS A 135 0.50 15.32 22.66
C CYS A 135 -0.85 15.99 22.34
N VAL A 136 -1.17 17.10 23.00
CA VAL A 136 -2.38 17.89 22.73
C VAL A 136 -2.27 18.60 21.38
N ARG A 137 -1.10 19.18 21.07
CA ARG A 137 -0.87 19.88 19.79
C ARG A 137 -0.80 18.95 18.59
N GLN A 138 -0.50 17.68 18.79
CA GLN A 138 -0.47 16.68 17.72
C GLN A 138 -1.85 16.50 17.08
N GLY A 139 -2.92 16.65 17.86
CA GLY A 139 -4.29 16.55 17.38
C GLY A 139 -4.75 15.12 17.17
N HIS A 140 -5.64 14.93 16.19
CA HIS A 140 -6.32 13.68 15.94
C HIS A 140 -5.46 12.73 15.08
N ILE A 141 -5.39 11.48 15.51
CA ILE A 141 -4.85 10.35 14.73
C ILE A 141 -5.97 9.36 14.43
N SER A 142 -5.92 8.71 13.27
CA SER A 142 -6.96 7.74 12.87
C SER A 142 -6.42 6.56 12.05
N HIS A 143 -5.15 6.60 11.63
CA HIS A 143 -4.58 5.53 10.82
C HIS A 143 -3.83 4.51 11.65
N SER A 144 -3.83 3.26 11.20
CA SER A 144 -3.05 2.19 11.83
C SER A 144 -1.55 2.47 11.75
N GLY A 145 -0.86 2.33 12.88
CA GLY A 145 0.55 2.69 13.04
C GLY A 145 0.78 4.14 13.49
N ASP A 146 -0.26 4.99 13.46
CA ASP A 146 -0.16 6.31 14.08
C ASP A 146 -0.01 6.15 15.59
N SER A 147 0.78 7.05 16.18
CA SER A 147 0.97 7.11 17.63
C SER A 147 1.03 8.54 18.14
N ILE A 148 0.44 8.77 19.31
CA ILE A 148 0.59 10.00 20.10
C ILE A 148 1.51 9.69 21.27
N ILE A 149 2.56 10.51 21.42
CA ILE A 149 3.60 10.29 22.43
C ILE A 149 3.63 11.49 23.38
N CYS A 150 3.48 11.22 24.68
CA CYS A 150 3.75 12.18 25.74
C CYS A 150 5.04 11.77 26.46
N LEU A 151 6.16 12.38 26.07
CA LEU A 151 7.48 12.03 26.62
C LEU A 151 7.57 12.27 28.13
N PRO A 152 7.12 13.41 28.70
CA PRO A 152 7.25 13.66 30.14
C PRO A 152 6.50 12.64 31.00
N HIS A 153 5.32 12.19 30.54
CA HIS A 153 4.51 11.20 31.26
C HIS A 153 4.81 9.76 30.82
N LYS A 154 5.76 9.58 29.88
CA LYS A 154 6.16 8.30 29.29
C LYS A 154 4.96 7.49 28.78
N LEU A 155 3.96 8.20 28.25
CA LEU A 155 2.72 7.66 27.72
C LEU A 155 2.82 7.58 26.20
N VAL A 156 2.40 6.45 25.64
CA VAL A 156 2.32 6.20 24.21
C VAL A 156 0.93 5.64 23.91
N VAL A 157 0.22 6.26 22.98
CA VAL A 157 -1.07 5.80 22.49
C VAL A 157 -0.88 5.43 21.03
N THR A 158 -1.16 4.19 20.65
CA THR A 158 -0.93 3.68 19.29
C THR A 158 -2.21 3.08 18.74
N ILE A 159 -2.51 3.36 17.47
CA ILE A 159 -3.59 2.69 16.76
C ILE A 159 -3.04 1.41 16.09
N GLU A 160 -3.48 0.25 16.55
CA GLU A 160 -3.18 -1.04 15.95
C GLU A 160 -4.38 -1.51 15.09
N GLY A 161 -4.18 -1.65 13.78
CA GLY A 161 -5.18 -2.24 12.88
C GLY A 161 -4.80 -3.64 12.43
N THR A 162 -5.79 -4.41 11.96
CA THR A 162 -5.59 -5.77 11.42
C THR A 162 -5.03 -5.76 9.98
N GLU A 163 -4.19 -4.79 9.64
CA GLU A 163 -3.37 -4.79 8.43
C GLU A 163 -1.96 -5.22 8.83
N LYS A 164 -1.53 -6.37 8.29
CA LYS A 164 -0.24 -7.01 8.58
C LYS A 164 0.95 -6.08 8.32
N ASN A 165 1.35 -5.30 9.29
CA ASN A 165 2.66 -4.67 9.30
C ASN A 165 3.67 -5.64 9.91
N THR A 166 4.23 -6.47 9.02
CA THR A 166 5.57 -7.04 9.21
C THR A 166 6.56 -5.88 9.16
N SER A 167 6.86 -5.27 10.30
CA SER A 167 7.99 -4.33 10.39
C SER A 167 8.38 -4.12 11.84
N GLY A 168 9.32 -4.95 12.29
CA GLY A 168 10.32 -4.54 13.26
C GLY A 168 11.69 -4.93 12.73
N PRO A 169 12.45 -4.04 12.05
CA PRO A 169 13.88 -4.19 11.88
C PRO A 169 14.61 -3.56 13.08
N ASP A 170 14.29 -3.98 14.30
CA ASP A 170 15.08 -3.62 15.49
C ASP A 170 16.14 -4.70 15.72
N ALA A 171 17.08 -4.78 14.79
CA ALA A 171 18.30 -5.55 14.96
C ALA A 171 19.51 -4.62 14.78
N MET A 172 19.86 -3.89 15.84
CA MET A 172 21.25 -3.48 16.05
C MET A 172 21.91 -4.53 16.94
N VAL A 173 22.55 -5.50 16.30
CA VAL A 173 23.45 -6.44 16.98
C VAL A 173 24.79 -5.73 17.16
N ASN A 174 25.21 -5.62 18.42
CA ASN A 174 26.47 -5.02 18.88
C ASN A 174 27.70 -5.83 18.48
#